data_AF-A0A4V5UXG3-F1
#
_entry.id   AF-A0A4V5UXG3-F1
#
_cell.length_a   1.000
_cell.length_b   1.000
_cell.length_c   1.000
_cell.angle_alpha   90.00
_cell.angle_beta   90.00
_cell.angle_gamma   90.00
#
_symmetry.space_group_name_H-M   'P 1'
#
loop_
_entity.id
_entity.type
_entity.pdbx_description
1 polymer ?
#
loop_
_entity_poly.entity_id
_entity_poly.type
_entity_poly.pdbx_seq_one_letter_code
_entity_poly.pdbx_strand_id
1 'polypeptide(L)'
;MFSVAFSPDGTRLASSSADETVRIWDIHTGAPIGAPLTGHEGSVSSVAFSPDGTRLASGSTDETVRLWNPDTGTPIGAPLTGHTDSVFSVAFSPDGTRLATGSDDETVRLWDPRTGTPIGKPLTGHEGFVSSVAFSPDGTRLASSGDDKTVRIWDPRTGTPIDTPFTGHADIVWSVAFSPDGTRLASSGYDETLRIWDVALPYDLPAAVCVIAVRGFTPQEWRQYMPDVPYRPTCPASR
;
A
#
# COMPACT_ATOMS: atom_id res chain seq x y z
N MET A 1 -3.04 -16.34 13.93
CA MET A 1 -3.71 -15.20 13.29
C MET A 1 -2.64 -14.21 12.92
N PHE A 2 -2.56 -13.81 11.66
CA PHE A 2 -1.49 -12.93 11.17
C PHE A 2 -1.98 -11.50 10.94
N SER A 3 -3.20 -11.35 10.41
CA SER A 3 -3.80 -10.05 10.11
C SER A 3 -5.30 -10.05 10.38
N VAL A 4 -5.84 -8.86 10.64
CA VAL A 4 -7.28 -8.61 10.76
C VAL A 4 -7.65 -7.31 10.04
N ALA A 5 -8.85 -7.26 9.47
CA ALA A 5 -9.36 -6.08 8.79
C ALA A 5 -10.86 -5.90 9.05
N PHE A 6 -11.27 -4.69 9.44
CA PHE A 6 -12.70 -4.34 9.52
C PHE A 6 -13.26 -4.07 8.13
N SER A 7 -14.53 -4.41 7.91
CA SER A 7 -15.27 -3.94 6.74
C SER A 7 -15.48 -2.42 6.83
N PRO A 8 -15.65 -1.71 5.69
CA PRO A 8 -15.78 -0.25 5.69
C PRO A 8 -16.99 0.30 6.48
N ASP A 9 -18.06 -0.50 6.56
CA ASP A 9 -19.25 -0.19 7.35
C ASP A 9 -19.10 -0.55 8.84
N GLY A 10 -17.99 -1.15 9.23
CA GLY A 10 -17.68 -1.57 10.60
C GLY A 10 -18.49 -2.76 11.12
N THR A 11 -19.28 -3.42 10.27
CA THR A 11 -20.18 -4.50 10.73
C THR A 11 -19.50 -5.86 10.78
N ARG A 12 -18.42 -6.05 10.02
CA ARG A 12 -17.68 -7.32 9.91
C ARG A 12 -16.20 -7.14 10.20
N LEU A 13 -15.57 -8.24 10.61
CA LEU A 13 -14.12 -8.39 10.73
C LEU A 13 -13.69 -9.59 9.89
N ALA A 14 -12.61 -9.46 9.13
CA ALA A 14 -11.90 -10.57 8.53
C ALA A 14 -10.65 -10.88 9.35
N SER A 15 -10.30 -12.16 9.47
CA SER A 15 -9.04 -12.60 10.09
C SER A 15 -8.34 -13.63 9.21
N SER A 16 -7.01 -13.50 9.08
CA SER A 16 -6.15 -14.45 8.39
C SER A 16 -5.38 -15.35 9.35
N SER A 17 -4.99 -16.55 8.91
CA SER A 17 -4.45 -17.59 9.79
C SER A 17 -3.42 -18.48 9.11
N ALA A 18 -2.62 -19.16 9.93
CA ALA A 18 -1.65 -20.17 9.51
C ALA A 18 -2.32 -21.47 9.05
N ASP A 19 -3.61 -21.66 9.36
CA ASP A 19 -4.42 -22.80 8.93
C ASP A 19 -4.95 -22.66 7.48
N GLU A 20 -4.32 -21.78 6.69
CA GLU A 20 -4.63 -21.56 5.26
C GLU A 20 -6.02 -20.95 4.99
N THR A 21 -6.75 -20.57 6.05
CA THR A 21 -8.10 -20.01 5.92
C THR A 21 -8.19 -18.52 6.26
N VAL A 22 -9.21 -17.89 5.67
CA VAL A 22 -9.74 -16.60 6.12
C VAL A 22 -11.09 -16.84 6.78
N ARG A 23 -11.39 -16.12 7.87
CA ARG A 23 -12.70 -16.15 8.52
C ARG A 23 -13.29 -14.76 8.59
N ILE A 24 -14.61 -14.67 8.43
CA ILE A 24 -15.37 -13.44 8.59
C ILE A 24 -16.19 -13.57 9.87
N TRP A 25 -16.28 -12.48 10.63
CA TRP A 25 -16.95 -12.40 11.92
C TRP A 25 -17.94 -11.25 11.92
N ASP A 26 -19.07 -11.44 12.58
CA ASP A 26 -19.98 -10.37 12.92
C ASP A 26 -19.47 -9.65 14.16
N ILE A 27 -19.25 -8.33 14.07
CA ILE A 27 -18.66 -7.55 15.16
C ILE A 27 -19.58 -7.41 16.37
N HIS A 28 -20.90 -7.43 16.17
CA HIS A 28 -21.85 -7.21 17.26
C HIS A 28 -22.05 -8.46 18.12
N THR A 29 -22.00 -9.64 17.49
CA THR A 29 -22.24 -10.93 18.12
C THR A 29 -20.96 -11.69 18.43
N GLY A 30 -19.85 -11.38 17.74
CA GLY A 30 -18.61 -12.15 17.80
C GLY A 30 -18.70 -13.52 17.12
N ALA A 31 -19.80 -13.83 16.44
CA ALA A 31 -20.01 -15.11 15.78
C ALA A 31 -19.35 -15.13 14.39
N PRO A 32 -18.84 -16.29 13.93
CA PRO A 32 -18.37 -16.43 12.56
C PRO A 32 -19.54 -16.31 11.57
N ILE A 33 -19.32 -15.60 10.47
CA ILE A 33 -20.24 -15.50 9.33
C ILE A 33 -19.83 -16.54 8.29
N GLY A 34 -20.69 -17.52 8.06
CA GLY A 34 -20.46 -18.58 7.08
C GLY A 34 -19.36 -19.58 7.48
N ALA A 35 -18.93 -20.39 6.51
CA ALA A 35 -17.79 -21.29 6.68
C ALA A 35 -16.46 -20.54 6.47
N PRO A 36 -15.32 -21.04 6.98
CA PRO A 36 -14.01 -20.52 6.63
C PRO A 36 -13.82 -20.46 5.12
N LEU A 37 -13.23 -19.38 4.62
CA LEU A 37 -12.87 -19.22 3.23
C LEU A 37 -11.63 -20.07 2.96
N THR A 38 -11.81 -21.13 2.18
CA THR A 38 -10.77 -22.10 1.84
C THR A 38 -10.34 -21.96 0.39
N GLY A 39 -9.07 -22.27 0.12
CA GLY A 39 -8.56 -22.38 -1.24
C GLY A 39 -7.08 -22.02 -1.36
N HIS A 40 -6.54 -21.23 -0.42
CA HIS A 40 -5.10 -21.11 -0.29
C HIS A 40 -4.47 -22.46 0.08
N GLU A 41 -3.24 -22.69 -0.36
CA GLU A 41 -2.44 -23.89 -0.08
C GLU A 41 -1.23 -23.55 0.83
N GLY A 42 -1.35 -22.44 1.54
CA GLY A 42 -0.32 -21.85 2.39
C GLY A 42 -0.92 -20.90 3.42
N SER A 43 -0.11 -20.50 4.39
CA SER A 43 -0.53 -19.58 5.45
C SER A 43 -1.00 -18.26 4.89
N VAL A 44 -2.13 -17.75 5.37
CA VAL A 44 -2.67 -16.46 4.92
C VAL A 44 -2.11 -15.34 5.78
N SER A 45 -1.16 -14.59 5.23
CA SER A 45 -0.40 -13.56 5.94
C SER A 45 -1.17 -12.25 6.12
N SER A 46 -1.99 -11.86 5.14
CA SER A 46 -2.69 -10.56 5.16
C SER A 46 -4.09 -10.63 4.57
N VAL A 47 -5.00 -9.80 5.08
CA VAL A 47 -6.35 -9.59 4.56
C VAL A 47 -6.70 -8.10 4.48
N ALA A 48 -7.50 -7.70 3.49
CA ALA A 48 -8.01 -6.33 3.37
C ALA A 48 -9.37 -6.29 2.67
N PHE A 49 -10.32 -5.53 3.20
CA PHE A 49 -11.58 -5.25 2.50
C PHE A 49 -11.38 -4.15 1.44
N SER A 50 -12.12 -4.24 0.33
CA SER A 50 -12.25 -3.12 -0.59
C SER A 50 -13.04 -1.98 0.07
N PRO A 51 -12.83 -0.71 -0.34
CA PRO A 51 -13.52 0.44 0.25
C PRO A 51 -15.05 0.41 0.12
N ASP A 52 -15.56 -0.27 -0.90
CA ASP A 52 -17.00 -0.49 -1.10
C ASP A 52 -17.54 -1.71 -0.34
N GLY A 53 -16.67 -2.47 0.34
CA GLY A 53 -17.01 -3.68 1.10
C GLY A 53 -17.38 -4.88 0.24
N THR A 54 -17.35 -4.77 -1.09
CA THR A 54 -17.82 -5.84 -2.00
C THR A 54 -16.80 -6.94 -2.23
N ARG A 55 -15.53 -6.71 -1.87
CA ARG A 55 -14.43 -7.66 -2.04
C ARG A 55 -13.60 -7.74 -0.77
N LEU A 56 -13.10 -8.94 -0.49
CA LEU A 56 -12.05 -9.18 0.48
C LEU A 56 -10.84 -9.74 -0.27
N ALA A 57 -9.66 -9.19 -0.08
CA ALA A 57 -8.41 -9.72 -0.60
C ALA A 57 -7.66 -10.48 0.49
N SER A 58 -6.96 -11.54 0.12
CA SER A 58 -6.03 -12.28 0.99
C SER A 58 -4.73 -12.62 0.27
N GLY A 59 -3.59 -12.37 0.92
CA GLY A 59 -2.25 -12.77 0.46
C GLY A 59 -1.71 -13.93 1.28
N SER A 60 -1.00 -14.84 0.64
CA SER A 60 -0.60 -16.12 1.22
C SER A 60 0.84 -16.50 0.91
N THR A 61 1.41 -17.39 1.72
CA THR A 61 2.70 -18.06 1.47
C THR A 61 2.65 -19.06 0.32
N ASP A 62 1.48 -19.28 -0.29
CA ASP A 62 1.34 -20.03 -1.55
C ASP A 62 1.63 -19.18 -2.80
N GLU A 63 2.25 -18.00 -2.61
CA GLU A 63 2.64 -17.05 -3.66
C GLU A 63 1.45 -16.37 -4.37
N THR A 64 0.20 -16.67 -3.96
CA THR A 64 -1.00 -16.12 -4.59
C THR A 64 -1.71 -15.08 -3.74
N VAL A 65 -2.48 -14.24 -4.44
CA VAL A 65 -3.51 -13.41 -3.82
C VAL A 65 -4.89 -13.88 -4.28
N ARG A 66 -5.85 -13.97 -3.37
CA ARG A 66 -7.23 -14.35 -3.70
C ARG A 66 -8.20 -13.22 -3.37
N LEU A 67 -9.23 -13.11 -4.19
CA LEU A 67 -10.36 -12.22 -3.98
C LEU A 67 -11.58 -13.05 -3.60
N TRP A 68 -12.36 -12.55 -2.65
CA TRP A 68 -13.55 -13.22 -2.13
C TRP A 68 -14.73 -12.25 -2.13
N ASN A 69 -15.92 -12.79 -2.35
CA ASN A 69 -17.15 -12.09 -2.04
C ASN A 69 -17.44 -12.31 -0.54
N PRO A 70 -17.43 -11.26 0.29
CA PRO A 70 -17.59 -11.41 1.73
C PRO A 70 -19.03 -11.71 2.17
N ASP A 71 -20.03 -11.54 1.31
CA ASP A 71 -21.42 -11.90 1.60
C ASP A 71 -21.68 -13.39 1.39
N THR A 72 -21.08 -13.97 0.36
CA THR A 72 -21.30 -15.38 -0.01
C THR A 72 -20.19 -16.31 0.45
N GLY A 73 -19.01 -15.77 0.78
CA GLY A 73 -17.81 -16.53 1.07
C GLY A 73 -17.20 -17.23 -0.16
N THR A 74 -17.63 -16.89 -1.37
CA THR A 74 -17.14 -17.53 -2.60
C THR A 74 -15.94 -16.78 -3.20
N PRO A 75 -14.97 -17.48 -3.81
CA PRO A 75 -13.88 -16.81 -4.53
C PRO A 75 -14.41 -16.01 -5.73
N ILE A 76 -13.78 -14.88 -6.01
CA ILE A 76 -14.04 -14.04 -7.18
C ILE A 76 -12.92 -14.26 -8.19
N GLY A 77 -13.21 -14.99 -9.26
CA GLY A 77 -12.23 -15.30 -10.30
C GLY A 77 -11.18 -16.33 -9.87
N ALA A 78 -10.12 -16.45 -10.67
CA ALA A 78 -8.97 -17.28 -10.35
C ALA A 78 -8.03 -16.54 -9.37
N PRO A 79 -7.15 -17.27 -8.65
CA PRO A 79 -6.09 -16.64 -7.88
C PRO A 79 -5.24 -15.71 -8.75
N LEU A 80 -4.85 -14.57 -8.17
CA LEU A 80 -3.93 -13.63 -8.80
C LEU A 80 -2.52 -14.21 -8.66
N THR A 81 -1.95 -14.59 -9.80
CA THR A 81 -0.62 -15.21 -9.88
C THR A 81 0.37 -14.25 -10.52
N GLY A 82 1.63 -14.33 -10.10
CA GLY A 82 2.72 -13.56 -10.69
C GLY A 82 3.86 -13.29 -9.73
N HIS A 83 3.57 -13.16 -8.43
CA HIS A 83 4.62 -13.25 -7.42
C HIS A 83 5.29 -14.62 -7.48
N THR A 84 6.58 -14.68 -7.15
CA THR A 84 7.39 -15.92 -7.19
C THR A 84 7.81 -16.39 -5.81
N ASP A 85 7.24 -15.79 -4.76
CA ASP A 85 7.43 -16.15 -3.37
C ASP A 85 6.26 -15.59 -2.54
N SER A 86 6.27 -15.82 -1.23
CA SER A 86 5.21 -15.53 -0.27
C SER A 86 4.70 -14.09 -0.36
N VAL A 87 3.38 -13.89 -0.29
CA VAL A 87 2.76 -12.57 -0.24
C VAL A 87 2.47 -12.20 1.21
N PHE A 88 3.16 -11.16 1.72
CA PHE A 88 3.05 -10.74 3.11
C PHE A 88 2.01 -9.66 3.36
N SER A 89 1.71 -8.83 2.37
CA SER A 89 0.82 -7.68 2.56
C SER A 89 -0.08 -7.44 1.37
N VAL A 90 -1.33 -7.05 1.64
CA VAL A 90 -2.32 -6.66 0.64
C VAL A 90 -3.04 -5.37 1.07
N ALA A 91 -3.26 -4.44 0.15
CA ALA A 91 -3.96 -3.18 0.43
C ALA A 91 -4.74 -2.68 -0.79
N PHE A 92 -6.01 -2.34 -0.62
CA PHE A 92 -6.79 -1.67 -1.67
C PHE A 92 -6.48 -0.17 -1.71
N SER A 93 -6.52 0.42 -2.91
CA SER A 93 -6.56 1.87 -3.05
C SER A 93 -7.89 2.43 -2.52
N PRO A 94 -7.94 3.70 -2.05
CA PRO A 94 -9.16 4.29 -1.49
C PRO A 94 -10.35 4.35 -2.45
N ASP A 95 -10.08 4.41 -3.76
CA ASP A 95 -11.10 4.36 -4.82
C ASP A 95 -11.49 2.91 -5.24
N GLY A 96 -10.84 1.91 -4.65
CA GLY A 96 -11.04 0.48 -4.93
C GLY A 96 -10.60 0.04 -6.33
N THR A 97 -9.94 0.90 -7.11
CA THR A 97 -9.55 0.59 -8.49
C THR A 97 -8.26 -0.22 -8.60
N ARG A 98 -7.48 -0.27 -7.52
CA ARG A 98 -6.20 -0.98 -7.47
C ARG A 98 -6.11 -1.80 -6.19
N LEU A 99 -5.44 -2.94 -6.30
CA LEU A 99 -4.94 -3.73 -5.18
C LEU A 99 -3.42 -3.74 -5.25
N ALA A 100 -2.75 -3.37 -4.16
CA ALA A 100 -1.31 -3.49 -4.01
C ALA A 100 -0.96 -4.73 -3.18
N THR A 101 0.14 -5.40 -3.54
CA THR A 101 0.63 -6.59 -2.85
C THR A 101 2.14 -6.51 -2.66
N GLY A 102 2.64 -6.85 -1.47
CA GLY A 102 4.07 -6.92 -1.15
C GLY A 102 4.48 -8.36 -0.84
N SER A 103 5.64 -8.80 -1.34
CA SER A 103 6.07 -10.20 -1.33
C SER A 103 7.54 -10.37 -0.94
N ASP A 104 7.86 -11.60 -0.53
CA ASP A 104 9.22 -12.12 -0.35
C ASP A 104 10.04 -12.10 -1.65
N ASP A 105 9.39 -12.02 -2.82
CA ASP A 105 10.06 -11.85 -4.11
C ASP A 105 10.68 -10.45 -4.35
N GLU A 106 10.79 -9.65 -3.28
CA GLU A 106 11.33 -8.28 -3.23
C GLU A 106 10.54 -7.25 -4.05
N THR A 107 9.36 -7.62 -4.56
CA THR A 107 8.54 -6.74 -5.39
C THR A 107 7.24 -6.31 -4.73
N VAL A 108 6.77 -5.12 -5.14
CA VAL A 108 5.37 -4.73 -5.00
C VAL A 108 4.67 -4.92 -6.34
N ARG A 109 3.46 -5.46 -6.34
CA ARG A 109 2.63 -5.57 -7.54
C ARG A 109 1.32 -4.82 -7.38
N LEU A 110 0.81 -4.32 -8.51
CA LEU A 110 -0.49 -3.69 -8.62
C LEU A 110 -1.41 -4.56 -9.48
N TRP A 111 -2.66 -4.68 -9.07
CA TRP A 111 -3.67 -5.49 -9.74
C TRP A 111 -4.95 -4.68 -9.94
N ASP A 112 -5.64 -4.93 -11.04
CA ASP A 112 -7.03 -4.51 -11.21
C ASP A 112 -7.91 -5.57 -10.50
N PRO A 113 -8.58 -5.21 -9.40
CA PRO A 113 -9.35 -6.19 -8.63
C PRO A 113 -10.64 -6.62 -9.33
N ARG A 114 -11.09 -5.93 -10.37
CA ARG A 114 -12.29 -6.30 -11.14
C ARG A 114 -11.98 -7.39 -12.15
N THR A 115 -10.84 -7.28 -12.83
CA THR A 115 -10.43 -8.23 -13.89
C THR A 115 -9.48 -9.31 -13.39
N GLY A 116 -8.79 -9.07 -12.27
CA GLY A 116 -7.72 -9.92 -11.76
C GLY A 116 -6.42 -9.82 -12.55
N THR A 117 -6.25 -8.80 -13.39
CA THR A 117 -5.05 -8.64 -14.22
C THR A 117 -4.02 -7.73 -13.55
N PRO A 118 -2.71 -7.98 -13.74
CA PRO A 118 -1.67 -7.07 -13.25
C PRO A 118 -1.73 -5.72 -13.96
N ILE A 119 -1.47 -4.64 -13.22
CA ILE A 119 -1.36 -3.27 -13.73
C ILE A 119 0.13 -2.90 -13.82
N GLY A 120 0.63 -2.82 -15.06
CA GLY A 120 2.03 -2.48 -15.31
C GLY A 120 3.00 -3.61 -14.95
N LYS A 121 4.27 -3.24 -14.76
CA LYS A 121 5.32 -4.16 -14.31
C LYS A 121 5.40 -4.17 -12.78
N PRO A 122 5.98 -5.22 -12.16
CA PRO A 122 6.31 -5.18 -10.74
C PRO A 122 7.16 -3.95 -10.39
N LEU A 123 6.88 -3.34 -9.25
CA LEU A 123 7.65 -2.24 -8.70
C LEU A 123 8.87 -2.84 -8.03
N THR A 124 10.04 -2.61 -8.64
CA THR A 124 11.31 -3.16 -8.18
C THR A 124 12.14 -2.10 -7.48
N GLY A 125 13.00 -2.55 -6.58
CA GLY A 125 14.03 -1.72 -5.97
C GLY A 125 14.35 -2.09 -4.54
N HIS A 126 13.41 -2.70 -3.80
CA HIS A 126 13.74 -3.29 -2.50
C HIS A 126 14.80 -4.38 -2.68
N GLU A 127 15.73 -4.49 -1.73
CA GLU A 127 16.80 -5.50 -1.68
C GLU A 127 16.54 -6.47 -0.52
N GLY A 128 15.37 -7.12 -0.57
CA GLY A 128 14.82 -7.96 0.49
C GLY A 128 13.30 -7.93 0.49
N PHE A 129 12.66 -8.77 1.31
CA PHE A 129 11.21 -8.94 1.26
C PHE A 129 10.44 -7.66 1.56
N VAL A 130 9.29 -7.50 0.90
CA VAL A 130 8.36 -6.41 1.16
C VAL A 130 7.35 -6.85 2.22
N SER A 131 7.50 -6.30 3.42
CA SER A 131 6.71 -6.66 4.60
C SER A 131 5.33 -6.01 4.63
N SER A 132 5.19 -4.81 4.08
CA SER A 132 3.96 -4.01 4.19
C SER A 132 3.80 -3.07 3.00
N VAL A 133 2.55 -2.89 2.58
CA VAL A 133 2.13 -1.89 1.60
C VAL A 133 0.94 -1.09 2.11
N ALA A 134 0.89 0.21 1.82
CA ALA A 134 -0.22 1.07 2.20
C ALA A 134 -0.43 2.20 1.19
N PHE A 135 -1.67 2.43 0.74
CA PHE A 135 -2.01 3.59 -0.07
C PHE A 135 -2.16 4.84 0.81
N SER A 136 -1.80 6.00 0.25
CA SER A 136 -2.18 7.29 0.85
C SER A 136 -3.71 7.49 0.78
N PRO A 137 -4.31 8.30 1.67
CA PRO A 137 -5.77 8.47 1.72
C PRO A 137 -6.39 9.03 0.43
N ASP A 138 -5.62 9.78 -0.35
CA ASP A 138 -6.01 10.31 -1.67
C ASP A 138 -5.72 9.34 -2.82
N GLY A 139 -5.10 8.18 -2.55
CA GLY A 139 -4.71 7.17 -3.52
C GLY A 139 -3.59 7.57 -4.47
N THR A 140 -2.98 8.75 -4.30
CA THR A 140 -1.95 9.26 -5.22
C THR A 140 -0.58 8.64 -4.99
N ARG A 141 -0.37 8.01 -3.84
CA ARG A 141 0.90 7.39 -3.44
C ARG A 141 0.67 6.01 -2.87
N LEU A 142 1.67 5.16 -3.05
CA LEU A 142 1.79 3.87 -2.40
C LEU A 142 3.08 3.87 -1.58
N ALA A 143 3.00 3.51 -0.31
CA ALA A 143 4.16 3.24 0.52
C ALA A 143 4.44 1.73 0.56
N SER A 144 5.71 1.35 0.62
CA SER A 144 6.14 -0.01 0.94
C SER A 144 7.30 0.00 1.92
N SER A 145 7.42 -1.05 2.73
CA SER A 145 8.54 -1.28 3.63
C SER A 145 9.06 -2.70 3.53
N GLY A 146 10.29 -2.95 3.95
CA GLY A 146 10.89 -4.27 3.83
C GLY A 146 12.11 -4.56 4.70
N ASP A 147 12.66 -5.75 4.46
CA ASP A 147 13.89 -6.29 5.07
C ASP A 147 15.14 -5.46 4.76
N ASP A 148 15.13 -4.76 3.62
CA ASP A 148 16.18 -3.80 3.24
C ASP A 148 16.25 -2.56 4.14
N LYS A 149 15.45 -2.51 5.21
CA LYS A 149 15.42 -1.47 6.25
C LYS A 149 14.93 -0.12 5.73
N THR A 150 14.34 -0.11 4.54
CA THR A 150 13.86 1.12 3.90
C THR A 150 12.34 1.20 3.86
N VAL A 151 11.87 2.43 3.70
CA VAL A 151 10.50 2.72 3.28
C VAL A 151 10.56 3.44 1.93
N ARG A 152 9.73 3.03 0.98
CA ARG A 152 9.70 3.58 -0.38
C ARG A 152 8.33 4.14 -0.71
N ILE A 153 8.30 5.20 -1.51
CA ILE A 153 7.07 5.83 -2.00
C ILE A 153 7.02 5.73 -3.52
N TRP A 154 5.89 5.27 -4.05
CA TRP A 154 5.66 5.03 -5.47
C TRP A 154 4.48 5.86 -5.98
N ASP A 155 4.53 6.29 -7.25
CA ASP A 155 3.33 6.74 -7.97
C ASP A 155 2.66 5.47 -8.54
N PRO A 156 1.47 5.09 -8.04
CA PRO A 156 0.80 3.87 -8.47
C PRO A 156 0.30 3.94 -9.92
N ARG A 157 0.19 5.14 -10.52
CA ARG A 157 -0.25 5.30 -11.92
C ARG A 157 0.86 4.99 -12.90
N THR A 158 2.08 5.42 -12.60
CA THR A 158 3.25 5.22 -13.47
C THR A 158 4.06 3.98 -13.09
N GLY A 159 3.96 3.53 -11.83
CA GLY A 159 4.78 2.47 -11.27
C GLY A 159 6.24 2.90 -11.03
N THR A 160 6.48 4.20 -10.83
CA THR A 160 7.82 4.74 -10.60
C THR A 160 7.98 5.19 -9.16
N PRO A 161 9.19 5.07 -8.56
CA PRO A 161 9.47 5.68 -7.27
C PRO A 161 9.33 7.20 -7.36
N ILE A 162 8.76 7.82 -6.33
CA ILE A 162 8.58 9.28 -6.24
C ILE A 162 9.84 9.97 -5.69
N ASP A 163 10.60 9.28 -4.84
CA ASP A 163 11.85 9.78 -4.27
C ASP A 163 12.80 8.63 -3.90
N THR A 164 13.98 8.97 -3.40
CA THR A 164 14.90 8.05 -2.75
C THR A 164 14.24 7.38 -1.54
N PRO A 165 14.60 6.12 -1.22
CA PRO A 165 14.06 5.43 -0.06
C PRO A 165 14.34 6.18 1.24
N PHE A 166 13.35 6.21 2.14
CA PHE A 166 13.56 6.67 3.51
C PHE A 166 14.44 5.65 4.24
N THR A 167 15.56 6.14 4.77
CA THR A 167 16.54 5.35 5.51
C THR A 167 16.64 5.84 6.94
N GLY A 168 16.99 4.95 7.85
CA GLY A 168 17.20 5.29 9.25
C GLY A 168 16.89 4.13 10.20
N HIS A 169 16.01 3.21 9.82
CA HIS A 169 15.83 1.97 10.58
C HIS A 169 17.11 1.14 10.55
N ALA A 170 17.47 0.56 11.70
CA ALA A 170 18.66 -0.27 11.85
C ALA A 170 18.39 -1.76 11.53
N ASP A 171 17.13 -2.12 11.35
CA ASP A 171 16.66 -3.47 11.08
C ASP A 171 15.38 -3.45 10.22
N ILE A 172 14.83 -4.63 9.92
CA ILE A 172 13.62 -4.85 9.10
C ILE A 172 12.53 -3.85 9.45
N VAL A 173 11.93 -3.22 8.45
CA VAL A 173 10.73 -2.39 8.65
C VAL A 173 9.51 -3.26 8.41
N TRP A 174 8.66 -3.46 9.43
CA TRP A 174 7.54 -4.41 9.39
C TRP A 174 6.22 -3.83 8.90
N SER A 175 5.98 -2.55 9.16
CA SER A 175 4.69 -1.94 8.87
C SER A 175 4.85 -0.48 8.51
N VAL A 176 3.99 -0.02 7.60
CA VAL A 176 3.83 1.38 7.22
C VAL A 176 2.37 1.79 7.23
N ALA A 177 2.10 3.03 7.64
CA ALA A 177 0.77 3.61 7.61
C ALA A 177 0.82 5.11 7.34
N PHE A 178 -0.02 5.59 6.42
CA PHE A 178 -0.22 7.02 6.23
C PHE A 178 -1.11 7.61 7.34
N SER A 179 -0.85 8.86 7.72
CA SER A 179 -1.81 9.64 8.49
C SER A 179 -3.09 9.90 7.68
N PRO A 180 -4.24 10.13 8.32
CA PRO A 180 -5.51 10.35 7.62
C PRO A 180 -5.54 11.54 6.66
N ASP A 181 -4.71 12.56 6.92
CA ASP A 181 -4.53 13.73 6.04
C ASP A 181 -3.46 13.49 4.94
N GLY A 182 -2.79 12.33 4.95
CA GLY A 182 -1.72 11.96 4.03
C GLY A 182 -0.44 12.77 4.17
N THR A 183 -0.29 13.59 5.21
CA THR A 183 0.87 14.47 5.39
C THR A 183 2.05 13.77 6.09
N ARG A 184 1.79 12.65 6.75
CA ARG A 184 2.79 11.87 7.49
C ARG A 184 2.72 10.40 7.10
N LEU A 185 3.85 9.74 7.25
CA LEU A 185 3.95 8.29 7.17
C LEU A 185 4.59 7.79 8.47
N ALA A 186 3.97 6.80 9.12
CA ALA A 186 4.56 6.08 10.23
C ALA A 186 5.18 4.77 9.72
N SER A 187 6.34 4.40 10.24
CA SER A 187 6.95 3.08 10.03
C SER A 187 7.42 2.47 11.35
N SER A 188 7.24 1.16 11.50
CA SER A 188 7.71 0.41 12.67
C SER A 188 8.73 -0.65 12.26
N GLY A 189 9.85 -0.73 12.98
CA GLY A 189 10.94 -1.65 12.68
C GLY A 189 11.17 -2.71 13.75
N TYR A 190 11.91 -3.76 13.38
CA TYR A 190 12.46 -4.76 14.30
C TYR A 190 13.56 -4.18 15.19
N ASP A 191 14.06 -2.99 14.84
CA ASP A 191 14.98 -2.18 15.65
C ASP A 191 14.33 -1.53 16.89
N GLU A 192 13.13 -1.99 17.26
CA GLU A 192 12.34 -1.49 18.40
C GLU A 192 11.93 -0.01 18.28
N THR A 193 11.98 0.57 17.08
CA THR A 193 11.62 1.96 16.84
C THR A 193 10.37 2.14 15.99
N LEU A 194 9.66 3.24 16.26
CA LEU A 194 8.68 3.82 15.36
C LEU A 194 9.22 5.16 14.84
N ARG A 195 9.13 5.38 13.53
CA ARG A 195 9.57 6.61 12.87
C ARG A 195 8.38 7.29 12.20
N ILE A 196 8.37 8.62 12.24
CA ILE A 196 7.40 9.46 11.55
C ILE A 196 8.13 10.27 10.48
N TRP A 197 7.68 10.15 9.25
CA TRP A 197 8.23 10.82 8.07
C TRP A 197 7.27 11.93 7.64
N ASP A 198 7.81 13.10 7.32
CA ASP A 198 7.04 14.14 6.62
C ASP A 198 6.95 13.76 5.14
N VAL A 199 5.72 13.62 4.66
CA VAL A 199 5.41 13.30 3.27
C VAL A 199 4.40 14.31 2.71
N ALA A 200 4.20 15.46 3.37
CA ALA A 200 3.18 16.45 3.03
C ALA A 200 3.63 17.41 1.92
N LEU A 201 2.95 17.36 0.77
CA LEU A 201 3.16 18.25 -0.39
C LEU A 201 4.61 18.25 -0.95
N PRO A 202 4.75 18.45 -2.26
CA PRO A 202 5.44 17.45 -3.06
C PRO A 202 6.94 17.73 -3.15
N TYR A 203 7.67 16.66 -3.42
CA TYR A 203 9.00 16.70 -4.04
C TYR A 203 9.01 17.39 -5.44
N ASP A 204 7.87 17.98 -5.85
CA ASP A 204 7.75 19.02 -6.86
C ASP A 204 7.19 20.33 -6.23
N LEU A 205 7.88 20.84 -5.20
CA LEU A 205 7.72 22.20 -4.69
C LEU A 205 7.50 23.23 -5.84
N PRO A 206 8.24 23.14 -6.98
CA PRO A 206 7.94 23.94 -8.16
C PRO A 206 6.47 23.83 -8.64
N ALA A 207 5.93 22.63 -8.91
CA ALA A 207 4.55 22.48 -9.37
C ALA A 207 3.51 22.88 -8.31
N ALA A 208 3.74 22.60 -7.03
CA ALA A 208 2.83 23.04 -5.97
C ALA A 208 2.81 24.57 -5.83
N VAL A 209 3.98 25.22 -5.93
CA VAL A 209 4.07 26.67 -6.02
C VAL A 209 3.34 27.19 -7.25
N CYS A 210 3.40 26.52 -8.40
CA CYS A 210 2.67 26.95 -9.60
C CYS A 210 1.14 26.96 -9.40
N VAL A 211 0.60 25.92 -8.76
CA VAL A 211 -0.83 25.81 -8.49
C VAL A 211 -1.30 26.88 -7.50
N ILE A 212 -0.49 27.17 -6.48
CA ILE A 212 -0.85 28.13 -5.41
C ILE A 212 -0.60 29.59 -5.83
N ALA A 213 0.56 29.87 -6.41
CA ALA A 213 0.98 31.22 -6.78
C ALA A 213 0.44 31.65 -8.17
N VAL A 214 -0.10 30.71 -8.96
CA VAL A 214 -0.61 30.91 -10.33
C VAL A 214 0.48 31.45 -11.29
N ARG A 215 1.75 31.39 -10.89
CA ARG A 215 2.91 31.81 -11.68
C ARG A 215 4.20 31.17 -11.20
N GLY A 216 5.22 31.28 -12.05
CA GLY A 216 6.58 30.90 -11.72
C GLY A 216 7.19 31.78 -10.61
N PHE A 217 7.93 31.19 -9.65
CA PHE A 217 8.81 31.99 -8.78
C PHE A 217 10.03 32.45 -9.56
N THR A 218 10.43 33.70 -9.34
CA THR A 218 11.70 34.22 -9.85
C THR A 218 12.87 33.56 -9.09
N PRO A 219 14.10 33.55 -9.65
CA PRO A 219 15.29 33.08 -8.93
C PRO A 219 15.58 33.84 -7.61
N GLN A 220 15.03 35.05 -7.45
CA GLN A 220 15.17 35.83 -6.23
C GLN A 220 14.16 35.40 -5.17
N GLU A 221 12.88 35.24 -5.55
CA GLU A 221 11.84 34.70 -4.67
C GLU A 221 12.18 33.28 -4.22
N TRP A 222 12.72 32.45 -5.13
CA TRP A 222 13.16 31.10 -4.80
C TRP A 222 14.24 31.10 -3.72
N ARG A 223 15.27 31.95 -3.83
CA ARG A 223 16.31 32.07 -2.80
C ARG A 223 15.79 32.62 -1.49
N GLN A 224 14.74 33.44 -1.51
CA GLN A 224 14.13 34.00 -0.31
C GLN A 224 13.29 32.96 0.44
N TYR A 225 12.52 32.13 -0.28
CA TYR A 225 11.58 31.18 0.33
C TYR A 225 12.12 29.74 0.44
N MET A 226 13.13 29.38 -0.36
CA MET A 226 13.73 28.04 -0.43
C MET A 226 15.27 28.13 -0.53
N PRO A 227 15.96 28.63 0.52
CA PRO A 227 17.40 28.90 0.46
C PRO A 227 18.26 27.64 0.25
N ASP A 228 17.79 26.49 0.72
CA ASP A 228 18.53 25.21 0.69
C ASP A 228 18.19 24.32 -0.52
N VAL A 229 17.32 24.79 -1.42
CA VAL A 229 16.87 24.02 -2.59
C VAL A 229 17.43 24.64 -3.87
N PRO A 230 18.08 23.87 -4.78
CA PRO A 230 18.51 24.38 -6.07
C PRO A 230 17.34 24.92 -6.91
N TYR A 231 17.52 26.07 -7.55
CA TYR A 231 16.48 26.70 -8.37
C TYR A 231 15.99 25.79 -9.51
N ARG A 232 14.67 25.63 -9.62
CA ARG A 232 14.01 24.96 -10.74
C ARG A 232 12.81 25.79 -11.23
N PRO A 233 12.54 25.86 -12.55
CA PRO A 233 11.37 26.54 -13.07
C PRO A 233 10.09 25.91 -12.51
N THR A 234 9.19 26.74 -11.97
CA THR A 234 8.05 26.24 -11.18
C THR A 234 6.79 26.00 -11.99
N CYS A 235 6.62 26.66 -13.14
CA CYS A 235 5.54 26.39 -14.08
C CYS A 235 6.10 25.94 -15.44
N PRO A 236 5.42 25.02 -16.16
CA PRO A 236 5.78 24.71 -17.54
C PRO A 236 5.67 25.95 -18.42
N ALA A 237 6.64 26.15 -19.32
CA ALA A 237 6.56 27.23 -20.29
C ALA A 237 5.34 27.00 -21.19
N SER A 238 4.46 28.00 -21.28
CA SER A 238 3.37 28.00 -22.25
C SER A 238 3.94 27.79 -23.66
N ARG A 239 3.52 26.74 -24.35
CA ARG A 239 3.70 26.62 -25.80
C ARG A 239 2.69 27.49 -26.53
#